data_AF-E4YG75-F1
#
_entry.id   AF-E4YG75-F1
#
_cell.length_a   1.000
_cell.length_b   1.000
_cell.length_c   1.000
_cell.angle_alpha   90.00
_cell.angle_beta   90.00
_cell.angle_gamma   90.00
#
_symmetry.space_group_name_H-M   'P 1'
#
loop_
_entity.id
_entity.type
_entity.pdbx_description
1 polymer ?
#
loop_
_entity_poly.entity_id
_entity_poly.type
_entity_poly.pdbx_seq_one_letter_code
_entity_poly.pdbx_strand_id
1 'polypeptide(L)' 'MVYGTCATYFCYLCGRFVDKTNPYSHFNANNSQCFGRLFEGATIDAGLEEYFDVIL' A
#
# COMPACT_ATOMS: atom_id res chain seq x y z
N MET A 1 -6.55 -0.57 3.76
CA MET A 1 -7.45 0.49 4.29
C MET A 1 -8.48 -0.15 5.21
N VAL A 2 -8.89 0.51 6.29
CA VAL A 2 -9.81 -0.05 7.31
C VAL A 2 -11.14 0.69 7.26
N TYR A 3 -12.25 -0.03 7.23
CA TYR A 3 -13.58 0.58 7.39
C TYR A 3 -13.93 0.68 8.88
N GLY A 4 -14.07 1.91 9.39
CA GLY A 4 -14.05 2.24 10.82
C GLY A 4 -15.19 1.66 11.67
N THR A 5 -16.32 1.28 11.07
CA THR A 5 -17.47 0.71 11.80
C THR A 5 -17.48 -0.81 11.87
N CYS A 6 -16.75 -1.50 10.98
CA CYS A 6 -16.77 -2.97 10.89
C CYS A 6 -15.39 -3.63 11.09
N ALA A 7 -14.32 -2.83 11.25
CA ALA A 7 -12.93 -3.32 11.32
C ALA A 7 -12.57 -4.29 10.18
N THR A 8 -13.15 -4.07 8.99
CA THR A 8 -12.86 -4.84 7.79
C THR A 8 -11.70 -4.21 7.04
N TYR A 9 -10.81 -5.06 6.55
CA TYR A 9 -9.60 -4.66 5.84
C TYR A 9 -9.79 -4.95 4.36
N PHE A 10 -9.54 -3.93 3.54
CA PHE A 10 -9.61 -4.06 2.09
C PHE A 10 -8.36 -3.50 1.41
N CYS A 11 -8.04 -4.08 0.26
CA CYS A 11 -7.04 -3.58 -0.66
C CYS A 11 -7.56 -2.30 -1.33
N TYR A 12 -6.78 -1.22 -1.29
CA TYR A 12 -7.18 0.05 -1.89
C TYR A 12 -7.11 0.04 -3.43
N LEU A 13 -6.33 -0.89 -4.01
CA LEU A 13 -6.20 -1.02 -5.46
C LEU A 13 -7.35 -1.80 -6.10
N CYS A 14 -7.82 -2.86 -5.43
CA CYS A 14 -8.79 -3.79 -6.03
C CYS A 14 -10.07 -4.01 -5.23
N GLY A 15 -10.20 -3.39 -4.05
CA GLY A 15 -11.38 -3.49 -3.20
C GLY A 15 -11.62 -4.84 -2.53
N ARG A 16 -10.78 -5.86 -2.77
CA ARG A 16 -10.93 -7.18 -2.14
C ARG A 16 -10.59 -7.13 -0.65
N PHE A 17 -11.24 -8.01 0.11
CA PHE A 17 -10.86 -8.28 1.49
C PHE A 17 -9.42 -8.79 1.56
N VAL A 18 -8.67 -8.27 2.53
CA VAL A 18 -7.31 -8.72 2.84
C VAL A 18 -7.27 -9.32 4.24
N ASP A 19 -6.29 -10.19 4.46
CA ASP A 19 -6.12 -10.84 5.75
C ASP A 19 -5.88 -9.80 6.86
N LYS A 20 -6.58 -9.97 7.98
CA LYS A 20 -6.50 -9.06 9.12
C LYS A 20 -5.17 -9.18 9.87
N THR A 21 -4.58 -10.37 9.91
CA THR A 21 -3.34 -10.64 10.64
C THR A 21 -2.10 -10.25 9.82
N ASN A 22 -2.17 -10.40 8.49
CA ASN A 22 -1.10 -10.08 7.56
C ASN A 22 -1.65 -9.48 6.24
N PRO A 23 -2.09 -8.21 6.23
CA PRO A 23 -2.64 -7.56 5.04
C PRO A 23 -1.61 -7.38 3.92
N TYR A 24 -0.31 -7.37 4.26
CA TYR A 24 0.79 -7.27 3.31
C TYR A 24 0.97 -8.53 2.46
N SER A 25 0.51 -9.69 2.94
CA SER A 25 0.52 -10.94 2.16
C SER A 25 -0.12 -10.77 0.78
N HIS A 26 -1.16 -9.94 0.66
CA HIS A 26 -1.83 -9.67 -0.60
C HIS A 26 -0.95 -8.92 -1.62
N PHE A 27 0.03 -8.15 -1.15
CA PHE A 27 0.98 -7.40 -1.98
C PHE A 27 2.29 -8.16 -2.21
N ASN A 28 2.55 -9.22 -1.43
CA ASN A 28 3.76 -10.05 -1.53
C ASN A 28 3.52 -11.38 -2.24
N ALA A 29 2.27 -11.69 -2.62
CA ALA A 29 1.93 -12.93 -3.30
C ALA A 29 1.97 -12.76 -4.83
N ASN A 30 2.83 -13.52 -5.51
CA ASN A 30 3.05 -13.42 -6.96
C ASN A 30 1.79 -13.73 -7.80
N ASN A 31 0.80 -14.39 -7.22
CA ASN A 31 -0.50 -14.67 -7.86
C ASN A 31 -1.53 -13.56 -7.66
N SER A 32 -1.21 -12.54 -6.86
CA SER A 32 -2.05 -11.37 -6.66
C SER A 32 -1.80 -10.36 -7.78
N GLN A 33 -2.87 -9.83 -8.36
CA GLN A 33 -2.73 -8.69 -9.26
C GLN A 33 -2.07 -7.49 -8.58
N CYS A 34 -2.15 -7.37 -7.24
CA CYS A 34 -1.57 -6.28 -6.46
C CYS A 34 -0.11 -6.53 -6.05
N PHE A 35 0.54 -7.58 -6.58
CA PHE A 35 1.92 -7.92 -6.26
C PHE A 35 2.88 -6.76 -6.53
N GLY A 36 3.64 -6.33 -5.51
CA GLY A 36 4.63 -5.25 -5.61
C GLY A 36 4.05 -3.84 -5.69
N ARG A 37 2.73 -3.66 -5.53
CA ARG A 37 2.04 -2.37 -5.75
C ARG A 37 1.58 -1.68 -4.45
N LEU A 38 2.23 -1.99 -3.32
CA LEU A 38 1.82 -1.49 -2.00
C LEU A 38 1.82 0.04 -1.89
N PHE A 39 2.76 0.70 -2.58
CA PHE A 39 2.94 2.16 -2.56
C PHE A 39 2.51 2.82 -3.88
N GLU A 40 1.71 2.13 -4.70
CA GLU A 40 1.19 2.70 -5.95
C GLU A 40 0.32 3.93 -5.66
N GLY A 41 0.67 5.07 -6.26
CA GLY A 41 0.02 6.36 -6.04
C GLY A 41 0.56 7.17 -4.86
N ALA A 42 1.54 6.65 -4.11
CA ALA A 42 2.26 7.46 -3.12
C ALA A 42 3.13 8.50 -3.85
N THR A 43 2.86 9.77 -3.62
CA THR A 43 3.75 10.85 -4.01
C THR A 43 4.84 10.99 -2.95
N ILE A 44 6.05 11.32 -3.39
CA ILE A 44 7.08 11.78 -2.47
C ILE A 44 6.58 13.13 -1.94
N ASP A 45 6.47 13.29 -0.61
CA ASP A 45 6.12 14.57 -0.02
C ASP A 45 7.13 15.64 -0.49
N ALA A 46 6.66 16.85 -0.80
CA ALA A 46 7.48 17.93 -1.37
C ALA A 46 8.72 18.31 -0.51
N GLY A 47 8.76 17.89 0.77
CA GLY A 47 9.94 18.05 1.63
C GLY A 47 11.04 16.98 1.47
N LEU A 48 10.80 15.93 0.68
CA LEU A 48 11.79 14.88 0.37
C LEU A 48 12.43 15.09 -1.01
N GLU A 49 11.85 15.93 -1.88
CA GLU A 49 12.52 16.38 -3.10
C GLU A 49 13.80 17.17 -2.77
N GLU A 50 13.79 17.94 -1.68
CA GLU A 50 14.98 18.62 -1.15
C GLU A 50 16.06 17.65 -0.62
N TYR A 51 15.72 16.40 -0.31
CA TYR A 51 16.67 15.40 0.20
C TYR A 51 17.30 14.55 -0.92
N PHE A 52 16.61 14.39 -2.06
CA PHE A 52 17.13 13.61 -3.19
C PHE A 52 18.25 14.37 -3.94
N ASP A 53 18.13 15.69 -4.05
CA ASP A 53 19.18 16.57 -4.61
C ASP A 53 20.41 16.75 -3.70
N VAL A 54 20.33 16.38 -2.42
CA VAL A 54 21.44 16.52 -1.44
C VAL A 54 22.28 15.25 -1.30
N ILE A 55 21.76 14.10 -1.77
CA ILE A 55 22.44 12.80 -1.67
C ILE A 55 23.15 12.42 -3.00
N LEU A 56 23.09 13.26 -4.03
CA LEU A 56 23.83 13.12 -5.30
C LEU A 56 24.91 14.18 -5.49
#